data_AF-A0A662H204-F1
#
_entry.id   AF-A0A662H204-F1
#
_cell.length_a   1.000
_cell.length_b   1.000
_cell.length_c   1.000
_cell.angle_alpha   90.00
_cell.angle_beta   90.00
_cell.angle_gamma   90.00
#
_symmetry.space_group_name_H-M   'P 1'
#
loop_
_entity.id
_entity.type
_entity.pdbx_description
1 polymer ?
#
loop_
_entity_poly.entity_id
_entity_poly.type
_entity_poly.pdbx_seq_one_letter_code
_entity_poly.pdbx_strand_id
1 'polypeptide(L)'
;MVEEVARVADFAEKLRRYFSTVASAIAFFVFGMVCGGYWLIMSSLNLLFPWAVLGMIVIVILCLYSMSKALPGRMEVPRHEGLRWIFAFVAPFTVLYAIPLPDPRLYTISWYLALGIALLLVHLLIERREFARGSIVAKPFLVSSIIMLVTYPLIVYMLYAGSLISSWMFALGLLLIAYFVAGVYALNRASKLFS
;
A
#
# COMPACT_ATOMS: atom_id res chain seq x y z
N MET A 1 -19.86 20.88 33.44
CA MET A 1 -20.63 20.77 32.18
C MET A 1 -19.88 21.23 30.94
N VAL A 2 -19.61 22.53 30.69
CA VAL A 2 -18.95 22.95 29.42
C VAL A 2 -17.55 22.32 29.24
N GLU A 3 -16.74 22.25 30.30
CA GLU A 3 -15.42 21.59 30.27
C GLU A 3 -15.47 20.06 30.12
N GLU A 4 -16.56 19.42 30.55
CA GLU A 4 -16.76 17.98 30.38
C GLU A 4 -17.20 17.67 28.96
N VAL A 5 -18.09 18.48 28.41
CA VAL A 5 -18.51 18.39 27.00
C VAL A 5 -17.33 18.63 26.07
N ALA A 6 -16.48 19.62 26.36
CA ALA A 6 -15.25 19.86 25.59
C ALA A 6 -14.29 18.68 25.64
N ARG A 7 -14.05 18.09 26.83
CA ARG A 7 -13.21 16.89 26.98
C ARG A 7 -13.75 15.69 26.21
N VAL A 8 -15.07 15.48 26.22
CA VAL A 8 -15.71 14.40 25.46
C VAL A 8 -15.57 14.62 23.95
N ALA A 9 -15.74 15.86 23.49
CA ALA A 9 -15.56 16.22 22.08
C ALA A 9 -14.11 15.99 21.61
N ASP A 10 -13.12 16.44 22.37
CA ASP A 10 -11.70 16.24 22.08
C ASP A 10 -11.34 14.74 22.04
N PHE A 11 -11.88 13.96 22.97
CA PHE A 11 -11.66 12.51 23.01
C PHE A 11 -12.27 11.82 21.79
N ALA A 12 -13.50 12.19 21.40
CA ALA A 12 -14.17 11.67 20.22
C ALA A 12 -13.38 12.00 18.93
N GLU A 13 -12.81 13.21 18.83
CA GLU A 13 -11.97 13.59 17.69
C GLU A 13 -10.68 12.76 17.64
N LYS A 14 -9.97 12.61 18.76
CA LYS A 14 -8.77 11.76 18.86
C LYS A 14 -9.08 10.32 18.47
N LEU A 15 -10.20 9.77 18.94
CA LEU A 15 -10.67 8.42 18.62
C LEU A 15 -10.95 8.24 17.13
N ARG A 16 -11.59 9.22 16.48
CA ARG A 16 -11.83 9.19 15.04
C ARG A 16 -10.52 9.16 14.24
N ARG A 17 -9.57 10.04 14.58
CA ARG A 17 -8.24 10.09 13.93
C ARG A 17 -7.44 8.81 14.16
N TYR A 18 -7.55 8.24 15.36
CA TYR A 18 -6.97 6.94 15.71
C TYR A 18 -7.53 5.83 14.82
N PHE A 19 -8.85 5.66 14.76
CA PHE A 19 -9.46 4.60 13.95
C PHE A 19 -9.15 4.74 12.46
N SER A 20 -9.16 5.95 11.91
CA SER A 20 -8.79 6.18 10.51
C SER A 20 -7.33 5.78 10.23
N THR A 21 -6.41 6.14 11.14
CA THR A 21 -4.99 5.80 11.00
C THR A 21 -4.73 4.30 11.18
N VAL A 22 -5.40 3.66 12.15
CA VAL A 22 -5.33 2.22 12.38
C VAL A 22 -5.92 1.44 11.20
N ALA A 23 -7.03 1.90 10.62
CA ALA A 23 -7.61 1.30 9.43
C ALA A 23 -6.61 1.27 8.27
N SER A 24 -5.87 2.37 8.07
CA SER A 24 -4.79 2.41 7.08
C SER A 24 -3.65 1.45 7.44
N ALA A 25 -3.25 1.33 8.70
CA ALA A 25 -2.21 0.39 9.11
C ALA A 25 -2.61 -1.07 8.85
N ILE A 26 -3.85 -1.43 9.22
CA ILE A 26 -4.44 -2.75 8.96
C ILE A 26 -4.46 -3.02 7.45
N ALA A 27 -4.80 -2.03 6.63
CA ALA A 27 -4.76 -2.16 5.18
C ALA A 27 -3.39 -2.61 4.68
N PHE A 28 -2.31 -1.97 5.14
CA PHE A 28 -0.94 -2.36 4.75
C PHE A 28 -0.61 -3.78 5.17
N PHE A 29 -0.97 -4.21 6.38
CA PHE A 29 -0.72 -5.58 6.82
C PHE A 29 -1.53 -6.59 6.01
N VAL A 30 -2.83 -6.35 5.82
CA VAL A 30 -3.72 -7.26 5.09
C VAL A 30 -3.29 -7.38 3.63
N PHE A 31 -3.09 -6.25 2.94
CA PHE A 31 -2.60 -6.30 1.55
C PHE A 31 -1.23 -6.95 1.46
N GLY A 32 -0.30 -6.64 2.36
CA GLY A 32 1.01 -7.30 2.40
C GLY A 32 0.88 -8.82 2.50
N MET A 33 0.15 -9.30 3.51
CA MET A 33 -0.03 -10.74 3.75
C MET A 33 -0.79 -11.43 2.61
N VAL A 34 -1.89 -10.86 2.13
CA VAL A 34 -2.73 -11.47 1.10
C VAL A 34 -2.01 -11.48 -0.25
N CYS A 35 -1.45 -10.35 -0.68
CA CYS A 35 -0.72 -10.25 -1.94
C CYS A 35 0.55 -11.10 -1.89
N GLY A 36 1.33 -10.98 -0.82
CA GLY A 36 2.55 -11.76 -0.65
C GLY A 36 2.29 -13.26 -0.58
N GLY A 37 1.32 -13.67 0.23
CA GLY A 37 0.93 -15.08 0.37
C GLY A 37 0.42 -15.66 -0.95
N TYR A 38 -0.42 -14.94 -1.68
CA TYR A 38 -0.88 -15.35 -3.00
C TYR A 38 0.29 -15.63 -3.96
N TRP A 39 1.21 -14.68 -4.06
CA TRP A 39 2.34 -14.76 -4.97
C TRP A 39 3.34 -15.84 -4.57
N LEU A 40 3.54 -16.09 -3.27
CA LEU A 40 4.34 -17.22 -2.79
C LEU A 40 3.71 -18.57 -3.17
N ILE A 41 2.39 -18.72 -3.03
CA ILE A 41 1.67 -19.94 -3.43
C ILE A 41 1.74 -20.13 -4.95
N MET A 42 1.49 -19.09 -5.74
CA MET A 42 1.55 -19.22 -7.20
C MET A 42 2.96 -19.58 -7.68
N SER A 43 3.98 -19.05 -7.02
CA SER A 43 5.37 -19.32 -7.35
C SER A 43 5.81 -20.73 -6.94
N SER A 44 5.33 -21.25 -5.80
CA SER A 44 5.61 -22.64 -5.40
C SER A 44 4.94 -23.65 -6.33
N LEU A 45 3.80 -23.29 -6.93
CA LEU A 45 3.09 -24.09 -7.92
C LEU A 45 3.63 -23.92 -9.36
N ASN A 46 4.60 -23.02 -9.57
CA ASN A 46 5.13 -22.65 -10.90
C ASN A 46 4.04 -22.19 -11.90
N LEU A 47 2.95 -21.59 -11.40
CA LEU A 47 1.79 -21.15 -12.20
C LEU A 47 1.85 -19.65 -12.52
N LEU A 48 2.98 -19.14 -13.00
CA LEU A 48 3.20 -17.70 -13.15
C LEU A 48 2.53 -17.04 -14.37
N PHE A 49 1.66 -17.73 -15.11
CA PHE A 49 1.06 -17.22 -16.36
C PHE A 49 -0.37 -17.70 -16.63
N PRO A 50 -1.14 -16.98 -17.48
CA PRO A 50 -1.71 -15.64 -17.24
C PRO A 50 -2.82 -15.64 -16.17
N TRP A 51 -3.29 -16.83 -15.76
CA TRP A 51 -4.39 -17.00 -14.81
C TRP A 51 -4.05 -16.46 -13.42
N ALA A 52 -2.76 -16.41 -13.05
CA ALA A 52 -2.31 -15.84 -11.79
C ALA A 52 -2.60 -14.33 -11.67
N VAL A 53 -2.57 -13.58 -12.78
CA VAL A 53 -2.91 -12.15 -12.73
C VAL A 53 -4.42 -11.98 -12.50
N LEU A 54 -5.25 -12.79 -13.17
CA LEU A 54 -6.70 -12.78 -12.98
C LEU A 54 -7.08 -13.21 -11.55
N GLY A 55 -6.43 -14.25 -11.02
CA GLY A 55 -6.62 -14.70 -9.64
C GLY A 55 -6.24 -13.62 -8.63
N MET A 56 -5.16 -12.89 -8.87
CA MET A 56 -4.75 -11.76 -8.05
C MET A 56 -5.82 -10.65 -8.00
N ILE A 57 -6.42 -10.31 -9.15
CA ILE A 57 -7.50 -9.32 -9.22
C ILE A 57 -8.69 -9.77 -8.35
N VAL A 58 -9.11 -11.03 -8.47
CA VAL A 58 -10.21 -11.58 -7.67
C VAL A 58 -9.90 -11.49 -6.17
N ILE A 59 -8.68 -11.87 -5.77
CA ILE A 59 -8.24 -11.82 -4.37
C ILE A 59 -8.20 -10.39 -3.84
N VAL A 60 -7.71 -9.43 -4.64
CA VAL A 60 -7.71 -8.01 -4.27
C VAL A 60 -9.14 -7.49 -4.10
N ILE A 61 -10.08 -7.86 -4.98
CA ILE A 61 -11.49 -7.50 -4.86
C ILE A 61 -12.10 -8.09 -3.58
N LEU A 62 -11.84 -9.36 -3.30
CA LEU A 62 -12.32 -10.02 -2.08
C LEU A 62 -11.73 -9.37 -0.81
N CYS A 63 -10.46 -8.98 -0.86
CA CYS A 63 -9.77 -8.27 0.22
C CYS A 63 -10.40 -6.88 0.45
N LEU A 64 -10.63 -6.11 -0.61
CA LEU A 64 -11.31 -4.82 -0.52
C LEU A 64 -12.72 -4.96 0.04
N TYR A 65 -13.46 -5.97 -0.43
CA TYR A 65 -14.80 -6.28 0.05
C TYR A 65 -14.81 -6.63 1.54
N SER A 66 -13.95 -7.55 1.99
CA SER A 66 -13.87 -7.96 3.40
C SER A 66 -13.45 -6.81 4.31
N MET A 67 -12.48 -6.01 3.88
CA MET A 67 -12.03 -4.82 4.61
C MET A 67 -13.13 -3.76 4.73
N SER A 68 -13.91 -3.53 3.66
CA SER A 68 -15.04 -2.58 3.70
C SER A 68 -16.12 -2.96 4.70
N LYS A 69 -16.22 -4.26 5.05
CA LYS A 69 -17.16 -4.77 6.05
C LYS A 69 -16.56 -4.81 7.47
N ALA A 70 -15.25 -5.03 7.59
CA ALA A 70 -14.57 -5.24 8.85
C ALA A 70 -14.13 -3.94 9.54
N LEU A 71 -13.84 -2.87 8.78
CA LEU A 71 -13.33 -1.63 9.35
C LEU A 71 -14.45 -0.69 9.84
N PRO A 72 -14.40 -0.23 11.10
CA PRO A 72 -15.37 0.71 11.64
C PRO A 72 -15.18 2.10 11.02
N GLY A 73 -16.30 2.71 10.62
CA GLY A 73 -16.32 4.00 9.93
C GLY A 73 -16.50 3.83 8.43
N ARG A 74 -17.71 4.11 7.93
CA ARG A 74 -17.91 4.31 6.50
C ARG A 74 -17.03 5.48 6.08
N MET A 75 -15.91 5.19 5.43
CA MET A 75 -15.26 6.20 4.60
C MET A 75 -16.26 6.49 3.49
N GLU A 76 -17.07 7.53 3.65
CA GLU A 76 -17.82 8.12 2.54
C GLU A 76 -16.78 8.71 1.59
N VAL A 77 -16.16 7.85 0.78
CA VAL A 77 -15.20 8.23 -0.24
C VAL A 77 -16.03 8.93 -1.33
N PRO A 78 -15.88 10.25 -1.53
CA PRO A 78 -16.55 10.95 -2.62
C PRO A 78 -16.20 10.25 -3.94
N ARG A 79 -17.16 10.13 -4.88
CA ARG A 79 -16.92 9.46 -6.19
C ARG A 79 -15.64 9.93 -6.90
N HIS A 80 -15.29 11.21 -6.76
CA HIS A 80 -14.08 11.83 -7.31
C HIS A 80 -12.77 11.29 -6.73
N GLU A 81 -12.80 10.79 -5.48
CA GLU A 81 -11.63 10.17 -4.86
C GLU A 81 -11.38 8.77 -5.43
N GLY A 82 -12.42 8.03 -5.81
CA GLY A 82 -12.27 6.74 -6.50
C GLY A 82 -11.48 6.86 -7.81
N LEU A 83 -11.72 7.91 -8.60
CA LEU A 83 -10.95 8.18 -9.82
C LEU A 83 -9.48 8.49 -9.52
N ARG A 84 -9.18 9.20 -8.42
CA ARG A 84 -7.79 9.46 -8.01
C ARG A 84 -7.08 8.18 -7.59
N TRP A 85 -7.76 7.28 -6.89
CA TRP A 85 -7.23 5.97 -6.55
C TRP A 85 -6.91 5.15 -7.80
N ILE A 86 -7.87 5.04 -8.73
CA ILE A 86 -7.68 4.31 -9.99
C ILE A 86 -6.50 4.92 -10.76
N PHE A 87 -6.47 6.24 -10.92
CA PHE A 87 -5.37 6.92 -11.62
C PHE A 87 -4.02 6.67 -10.96
N ALA A 88 -3.94 6.79 -9.62
CA ALA A 88 -2.69 6.59 -8.89
C ALA A 88 -2.13 5.17 -9.04
N PHE A 89 -2.98 4.15 -9.15
CA PHE A 89 -2.55 2.76 -9.34
C PHE A 89 -2.37 2.36 -10.81
N VAL A 90 -3.17 2.87 -11.73
CA VAL A 90 -3.11 2.46 -13.15
C VAL A 90 -2.05 3.23 -13.92
N ALA A 91 -1.89 4.54 -13.67
CA ALA A 91 -0.98 5.38 -14.45
C ALA A 91 0.49 4.92 -14.35
N PRO A 92 1.07 4.62 -13.17
CA PRO A 92 2.46 4.18 -13.08
C PRO A 92 2.73 2.86 -13.80
N PHE A 93 1.81 1.90 -13.69
CA PHE A 93 1.94 0.61 -14.36
C PHE A 93 1.85 0.78 -15.88
N THR A 94 0.85 1.52 -16.37
CA THR A 94 0.70 1.76 -17.82
C THR A 94 1.91 2.48 -18.40
N VAL A 95 2.41 3.54 -17.74
CA VAL A 95 3.59 4.30 -18.20
C VAL A 95 4.84 3.43 -18.21
N LEU A 96 5.15 2.73 -17.11
CA LEU A 96 6.39 1.94 -17.03
C LEU A 96 6.42 0.73 -17.96
N TYR A 97 5.27 0.09 -18.21
CA TYR A 97 5.20 -1.03 -19.14
C TYR A 97 5.09 -0.61 -20.61
N ALA A 98 4.73 0.65 -20.90
CA ALA A 98 4.72 1.19 -22.27
C ALA A 98 6.11 1.65 -22.74
N ILE A 99 7.04 1.95 -21.83
CA ILE A 99 8.39 2.39 -22.18
C ILE A 99 9.22 1.18 -22.64
N PRO A 100 9.87 1.23 -23.82
CA PRO A 100 10.79 0.18 -24.26
C PRO A 100 12.02 0.17 -23.36
N LEU A 101 12.27 -0.95 -22.69
CA LEU A 101 13.42 -1.13 -21.81
C LEU A 101 14.58 -1.82 -22.56
N PRO A 102 15.84 -1.46 -22.26
CA PRO A 102 17.00 -2.03 -22.93
C PRO A 102 17.19 -3.53 -22.65
N ASP A 103 16.75 -4.01 -21.48
CA ASP A 103 16.72 -5.43 -21.13
C ASP A 103 15.27 -5.85 -20.84
N PRO A 104 14.67 -6.76 -21.64
CA PRO A 104 13.32 -7.27 -21.42
C PRO A 104 13.09 -7.90 -20.04
N ARG A 105 14.15 -8.39 -19.39
CA ARG A 105 14.04 -8.96 -18.04
C ARG A 105 13.63 -7.92 -17.00
N LEU A 106 13.87 -6.62 -17.26
CA LEU A 106 13.45 -5.56 -16.35
C LEU A 106 11.93 -5.50 -16.18
N TYR A 107 11.14 -5.87 -17.19
CA TYR A 107 9.67 -5.90 -17.08
C TYR A 107 9.17 -6.85 -15.99
N THR A 108 9.94 -7.87 -15.60
CA THR A 108 9.51 -8.82 -14.56
C THR A 108 9.65 -8.24 -13.16
N ILE A 109 10.48 -7.21 -12.96
CA ILE A 109 10.67 -6.52 -11.68
C ILE A 109 10.10 -5.10 -11.67
N SER A 110 9.72 -4.54 -12.83
CA SER A 110 9.15 -3.19 -12.96
C SER A 110 7.85 -2.98 -12.17
N TRP A 111 7.10 -4.05 -11.87
CA TRP A 111 5.91 -3.96 -11.01
C TRP A 111 6.23 -3.38 -9.63
N TYR A 112 7.42 -3.64 -9.09
CA TYR A 112 7.85 -3.13 -7.79
C TYR A 112 8.06 -1.61 -7.84
N LEU A 113 8.75 -1.14 -8.88
CA LEU A 113 8.92 0.30 -9.13
C LEU A 113 7.57 0.98 -9.38
N ALA A 114 6.72 0.38 -10.21
CA ALA A 114 5.39 0.89 -10.51
C ALA A 114 4.54 1.04 -9.26
N LEU A 115 4.58 0.04 -8.36
CA LEU A 115 3.88 0.09 -7.09
C LEU A 115 4.46 1.16 -6.16
N GLY A 116 5.79 1.31 -6.08
CA GLY A 116 6.41 2.40 -5.32
C GLY A 116 5.97 3.78 -5.79
N ILE A 117 5.92 4.02 -7.11
CA ILE A 117 5.40 5.26 -7.70
C ILE A 117 3.90 5.41 -7.45
N ALA A 118 3.12 4.33 -7.53
CA ALA A 118 1.69 4.35 -7.24
C ALA A 118 1.40 4.80 -5.81
N LEU A 119 2.13 4.25 -4.83
CA LEU A 119 2.01 4.67 -3.43
C LEU A 119 2.42 6.13 -3.22
N LEU A 120 3.44 6.60 -3.95
CA LEU A 120 3.82 8.02 -3.94
C LEU A 120 2.71 8.91 -4.53
N LEU A 121 2.07 8.49 -5.62
CA LEU A 121 0.92 9.22 -6.19
C LEU A 121 -0.28 9.23 -5.25
N VAL A 122 -0.58 8.11 -4.57
CA VAL A 122 -1.60 8.04 -3.52
C VAL A 122 -1.26 9.04 -2.40
N HIS A 123 0.02 9.12 -2.00
CA HIS A 123 0.45 10.12 -1.04
C HIS A 123 0.14 11.54 -1.51
N LEU A 124 0.58 11.91 -2.71
CA LEU A 124 0.46 13.27 -3.24
C LEU A 124 -0.99 13.69 -3.51
N LEU A 125 -1.82 12.77 -3.99
CA LEU A 125 -3.19 13.05 -4.44
C LEU A 125 -4.23 12.94 -3.31
N ILE A 126 -3.98 12.08 -2.32
CA ILE A 126 -4.97 11.65 -1.33
C ILE A 126 -4.43 11.84 0.09
N GLU A 127 -3.42 11.08 0.50
CA GLU A 127 -2.93 11.03 1.88
C GLU A 127 -2.48 12.40 2.40
N ARG A 128 -1.78 13.19 1.58
CA ARG A 128 -1.31 14.53 1.95
C ARG A 128 -2.47 15.47 2.30
N ARG A 129 -3.62 15.33 1.63
CA ARG A 129 -4.82 16.14 1.88
C ARG A 129 -5.50 15.72 3.18
N GLU A 130 -5.65 14.41 3.39
CA GLU A 130 -6.23 13.87 4.62
C GLU A 130 -5.37 14.19 5.85
N PHE A 131 -4.05 14.16 5.69
CA PHE A 131 -3.12 14.61 6.74
C PHE A 131 -3.24 16.10 7.02
N ALA A 132 -3.33 16.95 5.98
CA ALA A 132 -3.47 18.39 6.14
C ALA A 132 -4.81 18.80 6.79
N ARG A 133 -5.87 18.01 6.59
CA ARG A 133 -7.18 18.16 7.25
C ARG A 133 -7.20 17.65 8.69
N GLY A 134 -6.14 16.99 9.14
CA GLY A 134 -6.07 16.36 10.45
C GLY A 134 -6.91 15.07 10.56
N SER A 135 -7.41 14.52 9.45
CA SER A 135 -8.20 13.28 9.44
C SER A 135 -7.36 12.07 9.87
N ILE A 136 -6.07 12.08 9.51
CA ILE A 136 -5.09 11.02 9.81
C ILE A 136 -3.84 11.64 10.44
N VAL A 137 -3.13 10.84 11.24
CA VAL A 137 -1.92 11.31 11.97
C VAL A 137 -0.60 10.71 11.46
N ALA A 138 -0.69 9.81 10.49
CA ALA A 138 0.44 9.13 9.87
C ALA A 138 0.38 9.24 8.33
N LYS A 139 1.53 8.98 7.71
CA LYS A 139 1.71 8.93 6.25
C LYS A 139 2.28 7.58 5.77
N PRO A 140 1.60 6.44 6.01
CA PRO A 140 2.11 5.12 5.64
C PRO A 140 2.37 4.94 4.13
N PHE A 141 1.58 5.55 3.25
CA PHE A 141 1.80 5.47 1.79
C PHE A 141 3.12 6.12 1.39
N LEU A 142 3.42 7.30 1.94
CA LEU A 142 4.72 7.93 1.73
C LEU A 142 5.88 7.06 2.23
N VAL A 143 5.78 6.55 3.45
CA VAL A 143 6.85 5.72 4.05
C VAL A 143 7.13 4.49 3.19
N SER A 144 6.08 3.75 2.81
CA SER A 144 6.22 2.58 1.96
C SER A 144 6.81 2.94 0.59
N SER A 145 6.32 4.01 -0.04
CA SER A 145 6.84 4.46 -1.34
C SER A 145 8.33 4.80 -1.31
N ILE A 146 8.80 5.51 -0.28
CA ILE A 146 10.21 5.88 -0.15
C ILE A 146 11.07 4.63 -0.01
N ILE A 147 10.66 3.69 0.86
CA ILE A 147 11.40 2.43 1.04
C ILE A 147 11.51 1.70 -0.29
N MET A 148 10.40 1.53 -1.01
CA MET A 148 10.39 0.83 -2.29
C MET A 148 11.22 1.53 -3.38
N LEU A 149 11.11 2.85 -3.51
CA LEU A 149 11.87 3.59 -4.52
C LEU A 149 13.38 3.54 -4.24
N VAL A 150 13.77 3.63 -2.96
CA VAL A 150 15.18 3.56 -2.54
C VAL A 150 15.75 2.16 -2.69
N THR A 151 14.96 1.11 -2.48
CA THR A 151 15.44 -0.28 -2.59
C THR A 151 15.35 -0.85 -4.00
N TYR A 152 14.68 -0.18 -4.94
CA TYR A 152 14.56 -0.66 -6.32
C TYR A 152 15.91 -0.94 -7.02
N PRO A 153 16.95 -0.08 -6.91
CA PRO A 153 18.26 -0.39 -7.48
C PRO A 153 18.87 -1.70 -6.99
N LEU A 154 18.57 -2.11 -5.75
CA LEU A 154 19.03 -3.37 -5.19
C LEU A 154 18.35 -4.57 -5.88
N ILE A 155 17.09 -4.44 -6.27
CA ILE A 155 16.36 -5.47 -7.03
C ILE A 155 16.95 -5.60 -8.44
N VAL A 156 17.28 -4.47 -9.08
CA VAL A 156 17.95 -4.45 -10.39
C VAL A 156 19.33 -5.12 -10.29
N TYR A 157 20.11 -4.80 -9.25
CA TYR A 157 21.37 -5.48 -8.98
C TYR A 157 21.19 -6.99 -8.82
N MET A 158 20.20 -7.43 -8.04
CA MET A 158 19.90 -8.86 -7.85
C MET A 158 19.46 -9.56 -9.14
N LEU A 159 18.79 -8.86 -10.06
CA LEU A 159 18.42 -9.40 -11.37
C LEU A 159 19.65 -9.70 -12.22
N TYR A 160 20.65 -8.82 -12.22
CA TYR A 160 21.88 -9.01 -12.99
C TYR A 160 22.87 -9.97 -12.32
N ALA A 161 22.90 -10.02 -10.98
CA ALA A 161 23.79 -10.89 -10.23
C ALA A 161 23.25 -12.32 -10.04
N GLY A 162 21.94 -12.53 -10.16
CA GLY A 162 21.27 -13.78 -9.84
C GLY A 162 20.29 -14.24 -10.90
N SER A 163 19.25 -14.96 -10.46
CA SER A 163 18.18 -15.43 -11.34
C SER A 163 16.98 -14.47 -11.36
N LEU A 164 16.18 -14.57 -12.41
CA LEU A 164 14.92 -13.84 -12.55
C LEU A 164 13.95 -14.16 -11.40
N ILE A 165 13.89 -15.44 -10.99
CA ILE A 165 13.04 -15.88 -9.86
C ILE A 165 13.57 -15.30 -8.55
N SER A 166 14.88 -15.35 -8.32
CA SER A 166 15.50 -14.83 -7.10
C SER A 166 15.26 -13.33 -6.93
N SER A 167 15.44 -12.54 -7.99
CA SER A 167 15.19 -11.10 -7.96
C SER A 167 13.71 -10.76 -7.76
N TRP A 168 12.80 -11.54 -8.32
CA TRP A 168 11.37 -11.39 -8.09
C TRP A 168 10.97 -11.73 -6.65
N MET A 169 11.47 -12.83 -6.08
CA MET A 169 11.26 -13.18 -4.67
C MET A 169 11.84 -12.13 -3.73
N PHE A 170 13.02 -11.59 -4.08
CA PHE A 170 13.66 -10.53 -3.34
C PHE A 170 12.82 -9.25 -3.34
N ALA A 171 12.25 -8.86 -4.49
CA ALA A 171 11.30 -7.75 -4.59
C ALA A 171 10.05 -7.99 -3.73
N LEU A 172 9.49 -9.20 -3.74
CA LEU A 172 8.35 -9.56 -2.89
C LEU A 172 8.69 -9.46 -1.40
N GLY A 173 9.87 -9.93 -0.98
CA GLY A 173 10.34 -9.80 0.40
C GLY A 173 10.49 -8.33 0.83
N LEU A 174 11.09 -7.50 -0.01
CA LEU A 174 11.23 -6.06 0.27
C LEU A 174 9.87 -5.34 0.32
N LEU A 175 8.89 -5.77 -0.49
CA LEU A 175 7.52 -5.23 -0.43
C LEU A 175 6.91 -5.49 0.95
N LEU A 176 6.98 -6.75 1.42
CA LEU A 176 6.44 -7.14 2.72
C LEU A 176 7.08 -6.35 3.86
N ILE A 177 8.41 -6.16 3.81
CA ILE A 177 9.13 -5.35 4.79
C ILE A 177 8.66 -3.89 4.74
N ALA A 178 8.55 -3.30 3.54
CA ALA A 178 8.09 -1.92 3.38
C ALA A 178 6.67 -1.72 3.94
N TYR A 179 5.78 -2.68 3.69
CA TYR A 179 4.40 -2.64 4.17
C TYR A 179 4.34 -2.83 5.69
N PHE A 180 5.13 -3.75 6.25
CA PHE A 180 5.24 -3.95 7.68
C PHE A 180 5.73 -2.68 8.39
N VAL A 181 6.82 -2.07 7.91
CA VAL A 181 7.37 -0.83 8.47
C VAL A 181 6.35 0.31 8.41
N ALA A 182 5.66 0.48 7.27
CA ALA A 182 4.63 1.49 7.12
C ALA A 182 3.43 1.28 8.07
N GLY A 183 2.98 0.03 8.24
CA GLY A 183 1.91 -0.34 9.17
C GLY A 183 2.29 -0.08 10.63
N VAL A 184 3.47 -0.52 11.07
CA VAL A 184 3.97 -0.27 12.43
C VAL A 184 4.17 1.22 12.70
N TYR A 185 4.71 1.96 11.72
CA TYR A 185 4.83 3.41 11.80
C TYR A 185 3.46 4.08 12.01
N ALA A 186 2.43 3.67 11.26
CA ALA A 186 1.08 4.22 11.40
C ALA A 186 0.48 3.91 12.77
N LEU A 187 0.63 2.68 13.28
CA LEU A 187 0.17 2.31 14.62
C LEU A 187 0.86 3.14 15.72
N ASN A 188 2.19 3.30 15.64
CA ASN A 188 2.96 4.08 16.60
C ASN A 188 2.57 5.57 16.59
N ARG A 189 2.25 6.12 15.42
CA ARG A 189 1.74 7.50 15.33
C ARG A 189 0.32 7.62 15.87
N ALA A 190 -0.51 6.61 15.68
CA ALA A 190 -1.87 6.58 16.22
C ALA A 190 -1.87 6.48 17.76
N SER A 191 -1.03 5.64 18.37
CA SER A 191 -0.98 5.48 19.83
C SER A 191 -0.60 6.76 20.57
N LYS A 192 0.27 7.58 19.97
CA LYS A 192 0.70 8.88 20.50
C LYS A 192 -0.41 9.94 20.61
N LEU A 193 -1.62 9.69 20.08
CA LEU A 193 -2.76 10.59 20.27
C LEU A 193 -3.30 10.59 21.71
N PHE A 194 -3.04 9.50 22.45
CA PHE A 194 -3.54 9.28 23.80
C PHE A 194 -2.42 9.26 24.86
N SER A 195 -1.17 9.45 24.43
CA SER A 195 -0.01 9.60 25.33
C SER A 195 0.21 11.05 25.72
#